data_AF-A0A933F640-F1
#
_entry.id   AF-A0A933F640-F1
#
_cell.length_a   1.000
_cell.length_b   1.000
_cell.length_c   1.000
_cell.angle_alpha   90.00
_cell.angle_beta   90.00
_cell.angle_gamma   90.00
#
_symmetry.space_group_name_H-M   'P 1'
#
loop_
_entity.id
_entity.type
_entity.pdbx_description
1 polymer ?
#
loop_
_entity_poly.entity_id
_entity_poly.type
_entity_poly.pdbx_seq_one_letter_code
_entity_poly.pdbx_strand_id
1 'polypeptide(L)' 'MTFVDKNIREDPAALEELQQMGYRATPVTVIDGEAVVGFDRGKLMRLLDLS' A
#
# COMPACT_ATOMS: atom_id res chain seq x y z
N MET A 1 9.77 -8.30 -10.21
CA MET A 1 8.76 -7.98 -9.19
C MET A 1 7.62 -7.27 -9.89
N THR A 2 6.41 -7.79 -9.80
CA THR A 2 5.21 -7.15 -10.37
C THR A 2 4.50 -6.43 -9.24
N PHE A 3 4.13 -5.18 -9.46
CA PHE A 3 3.25 -4.44 -8.55
C PHE A 3 2.03 -3.96 -9.34
N VAL A 4 0.96 -3.65 -8.61
CA VAL A 4 -0.23 -3.01 -9.15
C VAL A 4 -0.35 -1.66 -8.46
N ASP A 5 -0.45 -0.60 -9.26
CA ASP A 5 -0.77 0.73 -8.76
C ASP A 5 -2.29 0.93 -8.79
N LYS A 6 -2.83 1.46 -7.70
CA LYS A 6 -4.26 1.71 -7.51
C LYS A 6 -4.46 3.17 -7.16
N ASN A 7 -4.86 3.97 -8.15
CA ASN A 7 -5.12 5.39 -7.95
C ASN A 7 -6.54 5.64 -7.43
N ILE A 8 -6.67 5.88 -6.13
CA ILE A 8 -7.97 6.13 -5.48
C ILE A 8 -8.71 7.38 -5.97
N ARG A 9 -8.05 8.27 -6.74
CA ARG A 9 -8.71 9.43 -7.36
C ARG A 9 -9.42 9.08 -8.67
N GLU A 10 -8.96 8.02 -9.33
CA GLU A 10 -9.45 7.59 -10.65
C GLU A 10 -10.28 6.30 -10.54
N ASP A 11 -10.05 5.49 -9.51
CA ASP A 11 -10.73 4.23 -9.25
C ASP A 11 -11.50 4.27 -7.91
N PRO A 12 -12.84 4.42 -7.95
CA PRO A 12 -13.67 4.37 -6.75
C PRO A 12 -13.62 3.03 -6.00
N ALA A 13 -13.37 1.91 -6.68
CA ALA A 13 -13.25 0.61 -6.04
C ALA A 13 -11.95 0.51 -5.25
N ALA A 14 -10.85 1.09 -5.73
CA ALA A 14 -9.61 1.21 -4.97
C ALA A 14 -9.78 2.06 -3.70
N LEU A 15 -10.58 3.14 -3.78
CA LEU A 15 -10.92 3.95 -2.61
C LEU A 15 -11.74 3.15 -1.59
N GLU A 16 -12.73 2.38 -2.05
CA GLU A 16 -13.54 1.52 -1.19
C GLU A 16 -12.69 0.44 -0.51
N GLU A 17 -11.82 -0.24 -1.27
CA GLU A 17 -10.87 -1.22 -0.75
C GLU A 17 -9.98 -0.63 0.35
N LEU A 18 -9.40 0.56 0.12
CA LEU A 18 -8.58 1.26 1.11
C LEU A 18 -9.36 1.52 2.42
N GLN A 19 -10.63 1.92 2.31
CA GLN A 19 -11.49 2.18 3.47
C GLN A 19 -11.87 0.89 4.20
N GLN A 20 -12.18 -0.19 3.47
CA GLN A 20 -12.48 -1.51 4.04
C GLN A 20 -11.26 -2.10 4.78
N MET A 21 -10.05 -1.81 4.31
CA MET A 21 -8.80 -2.13 5.01
C MET A 21 -8.58 -1.28 6.29
N GLY A 22 -9.42 -0.28 6.55
CA GLY A 22 -9.35 0.59 7.73
C GLY A 22 -8.40 1.78 7.60
N TYR A 23 -7.84 2.02 6.41
CA TYR A 23 -6.94 3.13 6.17
C TYR A 23 -7.68 4.38 5.68
N ARG A 24 -7.17 5.55 6.06
CA ARG A 24 -7.76 6.86 5.71
C ARG A 24 -6.81 7.80 4.98
N ALA A 25 -5.57 7.37 4.77
CA ALA A 25 -4.52 8.16 4.15
C ALA A 25 -3.77 7.31 3.12
N THR A 26 -3.23 7.97 2.11
CA THR A 26 -2.32 7.40 1.11
C THR A 26 -0.93 8.03 1.25
N PRO A 27 0.14 7.37 0.75
CA PRO A 27 0.15 6.03 0.14
C PRO A 27 -0.04 4.90 1.17
N VAL A 28 -0.56 3.76 0.71
CA VAL A 28 -0.51 2.48 1.44
C VAL A 28 0.08 1.45 0.50
N THR A 29 1.16 0.80 0.94
CA THR A 29 1.81 -0.28 0.19
C THR A 29 1.54 -1.59 0.91
N VAL A 30 0.99 -2.57 0.21
CA VAL A 30 0.74 -3.91 0.75
C VAL A 30 1.77 -4.87 0.16
N ILE A 31 2.56 -5.51 1.02
CA ILE A 31 3.59 -6.48 0.64
C ILE A 31 3.27 -7.77 1.41
N ASP A 32 2.96 -8.85 0.69
CA ASP A 32 2.61 -10.16 1.26
C ASP A 32 1.53 -10.09 2.36
N GLY A 33 0.54 -9.21 2.15
CA GLY A 33 -0.56 -8.97 3.09
C GLY A 33 -0.23 -8.00 4.23
N GLU A 34 1.03 -7.59 4.38
CA GLU A 34 1.43 -6.57 5.34
C GLU A 34 1.34 -5.17 4.76
N ALA A 35 0.57 -4.30 5.42
CA ALA A 35 0.43 -2.90 5.00
C ALA A 35 1.50 -2.00 5.64
N VAL A 36 2.01 -1.09 4.82
CA VAL A 36 2.85 0.05 5.19
C VAL A 36 2.09 1.32 4.83
N VAL A 37 1.72 2.09 5.86
CA VAL A 37 1.02 3.37 5.67
C VAL A 37 2.06 4.49 5.61
N GLY A 38 1.92 5.37 4.62
CA GLY A 38 2.89 6.42 4.34
C GLY A 38 4.17 5.86 3.72
N PHE A 39 5.31 6.46 4.05
CA PHE A 39 6.61 6.04 3.53
C PHE A 39 7.59 5.74 4.67
N ASP A 40 7.80 4.46 4.93
CA ASP A 40 8.83 3.97 5.85
C ASP A 40 9.87 3.16 5.05
N ARG A 41 10.98 3.81 4.70
CA ARG A 41 12.05 3.18 3.92
C ARG A 41 12.63 1.94 4.59
N GLY A 42 12.80 1.97 5.92
CA GLY A 42 13.41 0.85 6.65
C GLY A 42 12.49 -0.37 6.66
N LYS A 43 11.19 -0.16 6.88
CA LYS A 43 10.19 -1.23 6.82
C LYS A 43 10.05 -1.79 5.40
N LEU A 44 9.97 -0.93 4.39
CA LEU A 44 9.89 -1.33 2.99
C LEU A 44 11.10 -2.17 2.56
N MET A 45 12.32 -1.76 2.92
CA MET A 45 13.52 -2.52 2.58
C MET A 45 13.52 -3.92 3.18
N ARG A 46 13.08 -4.07 4.44
CA ARG A 46 12.99 -5.38 5.10
C ARG A 46 11.92 -6.28 4.47
N LEU A 47 10.74 -5.73 4.18
CA LEU A 47 9.65 -6.50 3.58
C LEU A 47 9.91 -6.91 2.13
N LEU A 48 10.73 -6.14 1.41
CA LEU A 48 11.11 -6.43 0.02
C LEU A 48 12.40 -7.24 -0.10
N ASP A 49 13.03 -7.62 1.02
CA ASP A 49 14.32 -8.33 1.06
C ASP A 49 15.44 -7.58 0.29
N LEU A 50 15.50 -6.25 0.49
CA LEU A 50 16.46 -5.34 -0.17
C LEU A 50 17.55 -4.84 0.78
N SER A 51 17.70 -5.46 1.95
CA SER A 51 18.62 -5.05 3.03
C SER A 51 19.44 -6.20 3.57
#